data_AF-A0AAU9SJ62-F1
#
_entry.id   AF-A0AAU9SJ62-F1
#
_cell.length_a   1.000
_cell.length_b   1.000
_cell.length_c   1.000
_cell.angle_alpha   90.00
_cell.angle_beta   90.00
_cell.angle_gamma   90.00
#
_symmetry.space_group_name_H-M   'P 1'
#
loop_
_entity.id
_entity.type
_entity.pdbx_description
1 polymer ?
#
loop_
_entity_poly.entity_id
_entity_poly.type
_entity_poly.pdbx_seq_one_letter_code
_entity_poly.pdbx_strand_id
1 'polypeptide(L)'
;KSKLYRFDKDGNQWKERGAGTVKLLKHKQTGKVRLVMRQSKTLKICANHLISSGMTVQEHSGNEKSCLWHATDFSDGELKDELFCVRFASIENCKTFMEKFTEIAESQQVGKESTEGNEAAGLLKNLSVEDKKSEEKAKEEEGESPAKEDKETKKEHEEEKKTEAST
;
A
#
# COMPACT_ATOMS: atom_id res chain seq x y z
N LYS A 1 3.63 0.06 -23.80
CA LYS A 1 3.83 1.50 -23.51
C LYS A 1 2.59 2.01 -22.79
N SER A 2 2.76 2.77 -21.73
CA SER A 2 1.67 3.29 -20.87
C SER A 2 2.01 4.68 -20.33
N LYS A 3 1.01 5.40 -19.82
CA LYS A 3 1.17 6.60 -18.99
C LYS A 3 0.81 6.28 -17.54
N LEU A 4 1.56 6.82 -16.60
CA LEU A 4 1.30 6.73 -15.17
C LEU A 4 0.91 8.10 -14.63
N TYR A 5 -0.11 8.11 -13.78
CA TYR A 5 -0.60 9.25 -13.03
C TYR A 5 -0.55 8.93 -11.54
N ARG A 6 -0.32 9.96 -10.73
CA ARG A 6 -0.44 9.93 -9.28
C ARG A 6 -1.64 10.79 -8.86
N PHE A 7 -2.41 10.33 -7.89
CA PHE A 7 -3.42 11.15 -7.23
C PHE A 7 -2.74 12.13 -6.26
N ASP A 8 -3.10 13.40 -6.37
CA ASP A 8 -2.60 14.48 -5.55
C ASP A 8 -3.68 14.83 -4.52
N LYS A 9 -3.42 14.51 -3.25
CA LYS A 9 -4.42 14.62 -2.18
C LYS A 9 -4.82 16.08 -1.93
N ASP A 10 -3.85 16.99 -1.93
CA ASP A 10 -4.05 18.41 -1.62
C ASP A 10 -4.83 19.14 -2.73
N GLY A 11 -4.52 18.85 -4.00
CA GLY A 11 -5.27 19.37 -5.15
C GLY A 11 -6.47 18.53 -5.58
N ASN A 12 -6.77 17.42 -4.89
CA ASN A 12 -7.83 16.46 -5.24
C ASN A 12 -7.82 16.00 -6.73
N GLN A 13 -6.64 15.88 -7.34
CA GLN A 13 -6.49 15.77 -8.80
C GLN A 13 -5.43 14.75 -9.26
N TRP A 14 -5.55 14.26 -10.50
CA TRP A 14 -4.55 13.39 -11.12
C TRP A 14 -3.42 14.19 -11.78
N LYS A 15 -2.16 13.97 -11.37
CA LYS A 15 -0.96 14.55 -11.99
C LYS A 15 -0.20 13.48 -12.78
N GLU A 16 0.30 13.79 -13.98
CA GLU A 16 1.10 12.82 -14.78
C GLU A 16 2.49 12.63 -14.18
N ARG A 17 2.83 11.37 -13.87
CA ARG A 17 4.08 10.93 -13.20
C ARG A 17 5.11 10.42 -14.21
N GLY A 18 4.67 9.89 -15.36
CA GLY A 18 5.56 9.58 -16.49
C GLY A 18 4.96 8.68 -17.58
N ALA A 19 5.49 8.78 -18.79
CA ALA A 19 5.17 7.91 -19.92
C ALA A 19 6.32 6.93 -20.20
N GLY A 20 6.01 5.63 -20.29
CA GLY A 20 7.04 4.59 -20.24
C GLY A 20 6.55 3.17 -20.54
N THR A 21 7.26 2.20 -19.96
CA THR A 21 6.86 0.79 -19.92
C THR A 21 6.98 0.29 -18.48
N VAL A 22 5.88 -0.23 -17.95
CA VAL A 22 5.83 -0.94 -16.66
C VAL A 22 6.51 -2.31 -16.82
N LYS A 23 7.25 -2.75 -15.81
CA LYS A 23 7.78 -4.12 -15.70
C LYS A 23 7.50 -4.67 -14.30
N LEU A 24 7.04 -5.91 -14.23
CA LEU A 24 6.98 -6.67 -12.98
C LEU A 24 8.25 -7.53 -12.88
N LEU A 25 9.02 -7.36 -11.80
CA LEU A 25 10.35 -7.94 -11.66
C LEU A 25 10.42 -8.82 -10.41
N LYS A 26 10.46 -10.14 -10.61
CA LYS A 26 10.65 -11.15 -9.54
C LYS A 26 12.12 -11.22 -9.12
N HIS A 27 12.40 -11.14 -7.83
CA HIS A 27 13.73 -11.36 -7.29
C HIS A 27 14.03 -12.87 -7.20
N LYS A 28 15.18 -13.30 -7.73
CA LYS A 28 15.51 -14.73 -7.88
C LYS A 28 15.66 -15.48 -6.55
N GLN A 29 16.23 -14.85 -5.52
CA GLN A 29 16.50 -15.49 -4.23
C GLN A 29 15.29 -15.43 -3.29
N THR A 30 14.71 -14.24 -3.11
CA THR A 30 13.67 -14.02 -2.08
C THR A 30 12.24 -14.19 -2.59
N GLY A 31 12.03 -14.55 -3.87
CA GLY A 31 10.72 -14.71 -4.50
C GLY A 31 9.91 -13.41 -4.71
N LYS A 32 10.10 -12.39 -3.88
CA LYS A 32 9.38 -11.10 -3.88
C LYS A 32 9.37 -10.43 -5.25
N VAL A 33 8.23 -9.87 -5.64
CA VAL A 33 8.04 -9.15 -6.91
C VAL A 33 7.88 -7.65 -6.65
N ARG A 34 8.48 -6.83 -7.52
CA ARG A 34 8.30 -5.37 -7.55
C ARG A 34 7.78 -4.88 -8.90
N LEU A 35 6.92 -3.88 -8.86
CA LEU A 35 6.56 -3.07 -10.02
C LEU A 35 7.61 -1.98 -10.18
N VAL A 36 8.19 -1.88 -11.38
CA VAL A 36 9.12 -0.81 -11.75
C VAL A 36 8.69 -0.21 -13.08
N MET A 37 8.49 1.11 -13.13
CA MET A 37 8.25 1.86 -14.36
C MET A 37 9.33 2.93 -14.55
N ARG A 38 9.82 3.05 -15.79
CA ARG A 38 10.79 4.08 -16.19
C ARG A 38 10.28 4.89 -17.37
N GLN A 39 10.56 6.19 -17.34
CA GLN A 39 10.21 7.14 -18.41
C GLN A 39 11.02 6.85 -19.68
N SER A 40 10.37 6.80 -20.85
CA SER A 40 11.01 6.37 -22.11
C SER A 40 12.15 7.26 -22.62
N LYS A 41 12.19 8.55 -22.26
CA LYS A 41 13.24 9.48 -22.71
C LYS A 41 14.39 9.64 -21.72
N THR A 42 14.06 9.75 -20.43
CA THR A 42 15.01 10.14 -19.37
C THR A 42 15.54 8.95 -18.56
N LEU A 43 14.94 7.76 -18.73
CA LEU A 43 15.17 6.54 -17.95
C LEU A 43 14.96 6.67 -16.43
N LYS A 44 14.52 7.84 -15.95
CA LYS A 44 14.10 8.10 -14.57
C LYS A 44 13.00 7.11 -14.17
N ILE A 45 13.10 6.64 -12.94
CA ILE A 45 12.07 5.83 -12.30
C ILE A 45 10.87 6.73 -12.02
N CYS A 46 9.65 6.23 -12.25
CA CYS A 46 8.40 6.94 -11.95
C CYS A 46 7.39 6.10 -11.14
N ALA A 47 7.68 4.80 -10.96
CA ALA A 47 7.15 3.95 -9.90
C ALA A 47 8.19 2.86 -9.57
N ASN A 48 8.35 2.53 -8.30
CA ASN A 48 9.20 1.49 -7.75
C ASN A 48 8.68 1.05 -6.38
N HIS A 49 7.84 0.02 -6.35
CA HIS A 49 7.28 -0.57 -5.13
C HIS A 49 7.24 -2.10 -5.21
N LEU A 50 7.24 -2.76 -4.05
CA LEU A 50 6.92 -4.19 -3.95
C LEU A 50 5.42 -4.40 -4.15
N ILE A 51 5.02 -5.48 -4.82
CA ILE A 51 3.62 -5.92 -4.82
C ILE A 51 3.45 -6.85 -3.61
N SER A 52 2.86 -6.33 -2.54
CA SER A 52 2.58 -7.05 -1.29
C SER A 52 1.25 -7.81 -1.36
N SER A 53 1.09 -8.79 -0.48
CA SER A 53 -0.23 -9.38 -0.18
C SER A 53 -1.24 -8.29 0.21
N GLY A 54 -2.49 -8.44 -0.24
CA GLY A 54 -3.58 -7.52 0.06
C GLY A 54 -3.62 -6.24 -0.80
N MET A 55 -2.64 -6.02 -1.68
CA MET A 55 -2.73 -4.96 -2.68
C MET A 55 -3.75 -5.33 -3.75
N THR A 56 -4.77 -4.49 -3.92
CA THR A 56 -5.81 -4.66 -4.95
C THR A 56 -5.60 -3.69 -6.11
N VAL A 57 -6.00 -4.11 -7.30
CA VAL A 57 -6.04 -3.28 -8.51
C VAL A 57 -7.48 -3.22 -9.02
N GLN A 58 -7.95 -2.04 -9.39
CA GLN A 58 -9.33 -1.77 -9.79
C GLN A 58 -9.37 -1.15 -11.19
N GLU A 59 -10.38 -1.50 -12.00
CA GLU A 59 -10.60 -0.86 -13.30
C GLU A 59 -11.12 0.58 -13.11
N HIS A 60 -10.67 1.51 -13.94
CA HIS A 60 -11.10 2.91 -13.82
C HIS A 60 -12.50 3.09 -14.39
N SER A 61 -13.46 3.49 -13.55
CA SER A 61 -14.80 3.86 -13.99
C SER A 61 -14.74 4.87 -15.14
N GLY A 62 -15.35 4.54 -16.29
CA GLY A 62 -15.30 5.35 -17.51
C GLY A 62 -14.03 5.25 -18.35
N ASN A 63 -13.07 4.36 -18.04
CA ASN A 63 -11.88 4.12 -18.87
C ASN A 63 -11.27 2.72 -18.71
N GLU A 64 -11.79 1.72 -19.43
CA GLU A 64 -11.30 0.32 -19.45
C GLU A 64 -9.81 0.15 -19.83
N LYS A 65 -9.20 1.16 -20.45
CA LYS A 65 -7.76 1.19 -20.75
C LYS A 65 -6.92 1.65 -19.56
N SER A 66 -7.55 1.97 -18.42
CA SER A 66 -6.90 2.47 -17.22
C SER A 66 -7.29 1.68 -15.97
N CYS A 67 -6.36 1.50 -15.05
CA CYS A 67 -6.61 0.87 -13.76
C CYS A 67 -5.84 1.57 -12.63
N LEU A 68 -6.36 1.44 -11.41
CA LEU A 68 -5.90 2.11 -10.19
C LEU A 68 -5.42 1.11 -9.15
N TRP A 69 -4.43 1.50 -8.35
CA TRP A 69 -4.02 0.77 -7.15
C TRP A 69 -3.30 1.70 -6.16
N HIS A 70 -3.31 1.33 -4.88
CA HIS A 70 -2.59 2.02 -3.81
C HIS A 70 -1.25 1.33 -3.57
N ALA A 71 -0.16 2.09 -3.38
CA ALA A 71 1.16 1.51 -3.07
C ALA A 71 2.08 2.47 -2.30
N THR A 72 2.87 1.92 -1.38
CA THR A 72 4.02 2.60 -0.77
C THR A 72 5.19 2.57 -1.76
N ASP A 73 5.46 3.70 -2.41
CA ASP A 73 6.41 3.82 -3.52
C ASP A 73 7.74 4.47 -3.11
N PHE A 74 8.82 4.08 -3.80
CA PHE A 74 10.19 4.56 -3.57
C PHE A 74 10.84 5.08 -4.88
N SER A 75 10.08 5.76 -5.75
CA SER A 75 10.61 6.33 -7.01
C SER A 75 11.32 7.67 -6.83
N ASP A 76 10.96 8.46 -5.81
CA ASP A 76 11.62 9.73 -5.47
C ASP A 76 12.79 9.57 -4.47
N GLY A 77 13.07 8.36 -3.98
CA GLY A 77 14.10 8.09 -2.96
C GLY A 77 13.61 8.16 -1.50
N GLU A 78 12.31 8.36 -1.31
CA GLU A 78 11.61 8.34 -0.01
C GLU A 78 10.41 7.40 -0.13
N LEU A 79 9.99 6.73 0.96
CA LEU A 79 8.79 5.89 0.97
C LEU A 79 7.54 6.76 1.13
N LYS A 80 6.60 6.68 0.17
CA LYS A 80 5.36 7.48 0.15
C LYS A 80 4.15 6.65 -0.26
N ASP A 81 3.05 6.76 0.48
CA ASP A 81 1.78 6.10 0.16
C ASP A 81 1.02 6.88 -0.93
N GLU A 82 1.23 6.46 -2.16
CA GLU A 82 0.71 7.07 -3.38
C GLU A 82 -0.43 6.20 -3.97
N LEU A 83 -1.51 6.86 -4.42
CA LEU A 83 -2.55 6.23 -5.24
C LEU A 83 -2.18 6.45 -6.71
N PHE A 84 -1.99 5.35 -7.43
CA PHE A 84 -1.60 5.35 -8.84
C PHE A 84 -2.79 5.07 -9.75
N CYS A 85 -2.73 5.63 -10.95
CA CYS A 85 -3.55 5.24 -12.10
C CYS A 85 -2.63 5.05 -13.31
N VAL A 86 -2.69 3.90 -13.97
CA VAL A 86 -1.95 3.64 -15.21
C VAL A 86 -2.93 3.57 -16.37
N ARG A 87 -2.56 4.14 -17.52
CA ARG A 87 -3.31 4.05 -18.79
C ARG A 87 -2.48 3.35 -19.85
N PHE A 88 -3.03 2.25 -20.38
CA PHE A 88 -2.47 1.46 -21.47
C PHE A 88 -3.01 1.90 -22.83
N ALA A 89 -2.42 1.39 -23.92
CA ALA A 89 -2.86 1.68 -25.29
C ALA A 89 -4.05 0.81 -25.74
N SER A 90 -4.06 -0.46 -25.33
CA SER A 90 -5.16 -1.41 -25.52
C SER A 90 -5.75 -1.83 -24.17
N ILE A 91 -7.02 -2.24 -24.19
CA ILE A 91 -7.77 -2.79 -23.05
C ILE A 91 -7.15 -4.14 -22.64
N GLU A 92 -6.69 -4.96 -23.60
CA GLU A 92 -6.05 -6.26 -23.32
C GLU A 92 -4.81 -6.08 -22.43
N ASN A 93 -3.99 -5.07 -22.72
CA ASN A 93 -2.80 -4.74 -21.91
C ASN A 93 -3.17 -4.27 -20.50
N CYS A 94 -4.37 -3.70 -20.30
CA CYS A 94 -4.89 -3.34 -19.00
C CYS A 94 -5.31 -4.60 -18.23
N LYS A 95 -6.12 -5.46 -18.85
CA LYS A 95 -6.64 -6.70 -18.25
C LYS A 95 -5.53 -7.68 -17.90
N THR A 96 -4.59 -7.96 -18.81
CA THR A 96 -3.41 -8.78 -18.53
C THR A 96 -2.48 -8.19 -17.46
N PHE A 97 -2.40 -6.86 -17.32
CA PHE A 97 -1.68 -6.24 -16.21
C PHE A 97 -2.42 -6.45 -14.88
N MET A 98 -3.75 -6.27 -14.85
CA MET A 98 -4.56 -6.48 -13.65
C MET A 98 -4.52 -7.93 -13.19
N GLU A 99 -4.76 -8.89 -14.09
CA GLU A 99 -4.64 -10.33 -13.86
C GLU A 99 -3.29 -10.69 -13.23
N LYS A 100 -2.19 -10.25 -13.85
CA LYS A 100 -0.84 -10.55 -13.33
C LYS A 100 -0.51 -9.82 -12.04
N PHE A 101 -1.05 -8.63 -11.81
CA PHE A 101 -0.88 -7.91 -10.54
C PHE A 101 -1.57 -8.66 -9.40
N THR A 102 -2.81 -9.10 -9.59
CA THR A 102 -3.58 -9.88 -8.60
C THR A 102 -2.93 -11.24 -8.33
N GLU A 103 -2.60 -12.01 -9.37
CA GLU A 103 -1.87 -13.30 -9.25
C GLU A 103 -0.56 -13.16 -8.44
N ILE A 104 0.17 -12.05 -8.65
CA ILE A 104 1.39 -11.77 -7.90
C ILE A 104 1.08 -11.40 -6.44
N ALA A 105 0.08 -10.56 -6.18
CA ALA A 105 -0.32 -10.16 -4.82
C ALA A 105 -0.80 -11.37 -3.99
N GLU A 106 -1.58 -12.27 -4.60
CA GLU A 106 -2.02 -13.53 -4.00
C GLU A 106 -0.81 -14.46 -3.73
N SER A 107 0.08 -14.65 -4.71
CA SER A 107 1.25 -15.52 -4.56
C SER A 107 2.22 -15.08 -3.44
N GLN A 108 2.21 -13.79 -3.06
CA GLN A 108 3.04 -13.25 -1.98
C GLN A 108 2.52 -13.62 -0.57
N GLN A 109 1.33 -14.22 -0.43
CA GLN A 109 0.87 -14.80 0.84
C GLN A 109 1.62 -16.09 1.18
N VAL A 110 1.75 -16.98 0.20
CA VAL A 110 2.31 -18.34 0.35
C VAL A 110 3.79 -18.31 0.77
N GLY A 111 4.49 -17.21 0.51
CA GLY A 111 5.91 -17.03 0.87
C GLY A 111 6.20 -16.75 2.36
N LYS A 112 5.20 -16.74 3.26
CA LYS A 112 5.40 -16.39 4.68
C LYS A 112 5.48 -17.58 5.65
N GLU A 113 5.23 -18.80 5.19
CA GLU A 113 5.02 -19.97 6.07
C GLU A 113 6.19 -20.98 6.08
N SER A 114 7.33 -20.64 5.48
CA SER A 114 8.42 -21.61 5.23
C SER A 114 9.85 -21.07 5.47
N THR A 115 10.14 -20.60 6.69
CA THR A 115 11.51 -20.75 7.29
C THR A 115 11.57 -20.54 8.80
N GLU A 116 10.80 -19.62 9.38
CA GLU A 116 11.09 -19.06 10.73
C GLU A 116 10.33 -19.73 11.90
N GLY A 117 9.39 -20.65 11.63
CA GLY A 117 8.51 -21.23 12.66
C GLY A 117 9.03 -22.46 13.41
N ASN A 118 10.10 -23.12 12.96
CA ASN A 118 10.42 -24.49 13.39
C ASN A 118 11.40 -24.60 14.57
N GLU A 119 12.35 -23.68 14.74
CA GLU A 119 13.35 -23.78 15.83
C GLU A 119 12.76 -23.44 17.21
N ALA A 120 11.88 -22.44 17.29
CA ALA A 120 11.31 -21.98 18.56
C ALA A 120 10.44 -23.05 19.27
N ALA A 121 9.81 -23.95 18.51
CA ALA A 121 8.97 -25.01 19.05
C ALA A 121 9.76 -26.17 19.70
N GLY A 122 11.03 -26.36 19.30
CA GLY A 122 11.85 -27.49 19.78
C GLY A 122 12.32 -27.35 21.23
N LEU A 123 12.61 -26.12 21.69
CA LEU A 123 13.27 -25.89 22.98
C LEU A 123 12.35 -26.06 24.20
N LEU A 124 11.04 -25.91 24.03
CA LEU A 124 10.08 -25.88 25.15
C LEU A 124 9.72 -27.26 25.72
N LYS A 125 10.06 -28.36 25.04
CA LYS A 125 9.63 -29.71 25.44
C LYS A 125 10.50 -30.38 26.51
N ASN A 126 11.64 -29.78 26.86
CA ASN A 126 12.65 -30.40 27.73
C ASN A 126 12.68 -29.87 29.18
N LEU A 127 11.81 -28.94 29.57
CA LEU A 127 11.62 -28.52 30.97
C LEU A 127 10.24 -28.96 31.47
N SER A 128 10.13 -30.24 31.87
CA SER A 128 9.02 -30.74 32.68
C SER A 128 9.59 -31.34 33.95
N VAL A 129 9.35 -30.69 35.09
CA VAL A 129 9.75 -31.14 36.42
C VAL A 129 8.56 -30.91 37.35
N GLU A 130 7.89 -32.00 37.74
CA GLU A 130 6.97 -32.02 38.89
C GLU A 130 7.80 -31.81 40.17
N ASP A 131 7.30 -31.16 41.24
CA ASP A 131 6.08 -31.51 41.99
C ASP A 131 5.75 -30.41 43.05
N LYS A 132 4.61 -30.56 43.75
CA LYS A 132 4.20 -29.95 45.05
C LYS A 132 3.66 -28.51 45.12
N LYS A 133 2.34 -28.46 44.92
CA LYS A 133 1.31 -27.79 45.76
C LYS A 133 1.76 -27.03 47.03
N SER A 134 1.25 -25.78 47.16
CA SER A 134 0.67 -25.23 48.40
C SER A 134 -0.41 -24.17 48.08
N GLU A 135 -1.39 -23.97 48.97
CA GLU A 135 -2.52 -23.03 48.80
C GLU A 135 -2.29 -21.76 49.64
N GLU A 136 -2.84 -20.59 49.23
CA GLU A 136 -3.89 -19.84 49.97
C GLU A 136 -4.04 -18.33 49.57
N LYS A 137 -5.13 -18.03 48.83
CA LYS A 137 -6.17 -16.98 49.01
C LYS A 137 -5.87 -15.48 49.34
N ALA A 138 -6.80 -14.64 48.85
CA ALA A 138 -7.20 -13.26 49.29
C ALA A 138 -6.53 -12.03 48.61
N LYS A 139 -7.19 -10.87 48.40
CA LYS A 139 -8.64 -10.49 48.27
C LYS A 139 -8.76 -9.00 47.85
N GLU A 140 -9.52 -8.68 46.77
CA GLU A 140 -10.12 -7.34 46.44
C GLU A 140 -9.17 -6.11 46.32
N GLU A 141 -9.55 -4.89 45.89
CA GLU A 141 -10.87 -4.29 45.52
C GLU A 141 -10.76 -3.29 44.32
N GLU A 142 -11.78 -2.45 44.11
CA GLU A 142 -12.14 -1.68 42.89
C GLU A 142 -11.52 -0.26 42.75
N GLY A 143 -12.05 0.55 41.81
CA GLY A 143 -11.74 1.99 41.61
C GLY A 143 -11.28 2.34 40.18
N GLU A 144 -12.14 2.35 39.16
CA GLU A 144 -13.14 3.40 38.81
C GLU A 144 -12.55 4.64 38.09
N SER A 145 -13.05 4.91 36.88
CA SER A 145 -12.82 6.15 36.10
C SER A 145 -13.99 7.12 36.29
N PRO A 146 -13.81 8.44 36.08
CA PRO A 146 -14.62 9.04 35.00
C PRO A 146 -14.03 10.28 34.29
N ALA A 147 -14.60 10.55 33.11
CA ALA A 147 -14.82 11.88 32.49
C ALA A 147 -13.60 12.73 32.05
N LYS A 148 -13.77 13.81 31.25
CA LYS A 148 -14.52 14.13 30.00
C LYS A 148 -14.31 15.64 29.71
N GLU A 149 -14.84 16.14 28.58
CA GLU A 149 -15.12 17.59 28.30
C GLU A 149 -13.89 18.51 28.05
N ASP A 150 -13.94 19.54 27.18
CA ASP A 150 -14.91 19.94 26.12
C ASP A 150 -14.27 20.96 25.11
N LYS A 151 -15.02 21.32 24.04
CA LYS A 151 -14.88 22.46 23.09
C LYS A 151 -13.68 22.50 22.13
N GLU A 152 -13.81 22.76 20.82
CA GLU A 152 -14.65 23.66 19.98
C GLU A 152 -14.16 25.13 19.80
N THR A 153 -14.52 25.69 18.64
CA THR A 153 -14.34 27.07 18.12
C THR A 153 -13.08 27.23 17.24
N LYS A 154 -13.09 27.39 15.90
CA LYS A 154 -14.00 27.98 14.87
C LYS A 154 -13.53 29.36 14.37
N LYS A 155 -13.51 29.50 13.03
CA LYS A 155 -13.38 30.65 12.09
C LYS A 155 -12.25 30.39 11.09
N GLU A 156 -12.44 30.42 9.75
CA GLU A 156 -13.21 31.32 8.85
C GLU A 156 -12.48 32.65 8.56
N HIS A 157 -11.98 32.78 7.32
CA HIS A 157 -11.94 34.05 6.60
C HIS A 157 -12.18 33.80 5.09
N GLU A 158 -12.64 34.83 4.38
CA GLU A 158 -13.27 34.76 3.04
C GLU A 158 -12.57 35.75 2.07
N GLU A 159 -13.18 36.05 0.91
CA GLU A 159 -12.86 37.17 -0.02
C GLU A 159 -11.54 37.05 -0.83
N GLU A 160 -11.31 37.67 -2.02
CA GLU A 160 -12.06 38.34 -3.12
C GLU A 160 -11.03 38.49 -4.31
N LYS A 161 -11.29 38.65 -5.62
CA LYS A 161 -12.39 38.38 -6.59
C LYS A 161 -11.84 38.66 -8.03
N LYS A 162 -12.71 38.60 -9.07
CA LYS A 162 -12.54 39.22 -10.43
C LYS A 162 -11.45 38.59 -11.36
N THR A 163 -11.50 38.70 -12.70
CA THR A 163 -12.51 39.28 -13.64
C THR A 163 -12.57 38.55 -14.99
N GLU A 164 -13.52 38.96 -15.84
CA GLU A 164 -13.93 38.40 -17.13
C GLU A 164 -13.03 38.75 -18.34
N ALA A 165 -13.36 38.12 -19.48
CA ALA A 165 -13.36 38.64 -20.85
C ALA A 165 -12.06 39.04 -21.59
N SER A 166 -11.73 38.26 -22.64
CA SER A 166 -11.17 38.64 -23.97
C SER A 166 -10.88 37.36 -24.78
N THR A 167 -11.13 37.23 -26.09
CA THR A 167 -11.91 38.02 -27.07
C THR A 167 -12.39 37.05 -28.15
#